data_AF-A0A133U3J2-F1
#
_entry.id   AF-A0A133U3J2-F1
#
_cell.length_a   1.000
_cell.length_b   1.000
_cell.length_c   1.000
_cell.angle_alpha   90.00
_cell.angle_beta   90.00
_cell.angle_gamma   90.00
#
_symmetry.space_group_name_H-M   'P 1'
#
loop_
_entity.id
_entity.type
_entity.pdbx_description
1 polymer ?
#
loop_
_entity_poly.entity_id
_entity_poly.type
_entity_poly.pdbx_seq_one_letter_code
_entity_poly.pdbx_strand_id
1 'polypeptide(L)' 'ELLRIWRKTKKSILFVTHNIEEAVFLGDKVVVMGDRPSTLKEEVSIDISRPRDLEIMKSDEYHKYVSKVRDLMKI' A
#
# COMPACT_ATOMS: atom_id res chain seq x y z
N GLU A 1 9.08 11.48 5.12
CA GLU A 1 9.60 11.35 6.50
C GLU A 1 9.34 9.96 7.12
N LEU A 2 8.13 9.39 7.03
CA LEU A 2 7.79 8.09 7.63
C LEU A 2 8.76 6.95 7.26
N LEU A 3 9.09 6.79 5.97
CA LEU A 3 10.02 5.77 5.49
C LEU A 3 11.44 5.93 6.08
N ARG A 4 11.86 7.17 6.39
CA ARG A 4 13.16 7.43 7.01
C ARG A 4 13.20 6.88 8.45
N ILE A 5 12.15 7.16 9.22
CA ILE A 5 12.01 6.68 10.61
C ILE A 5 11.94 5.16 10.63
N TRP A 6 11.10 4.56 9.79
CA TRP A 6 10.98 3.11 9.68
C TRP A 6 12.31 2.41 9.39
N ARG A 7 13.08 2.93 8.41
CA ARG A 7 14.41 2.36 8.09
C ARG A 7 15.37 2.43 9.29
N LYS A 8 15.28 3.48 10.11
CA LYS A 8 16.12 3.68 11.29
C LYS A 8 15.68 2.81 12.49
N THR A 9 14.38 2.68 12.72
CA THR A 9 13.84 2.03 13.91
C THR A 9 13.56 0.54 13.72
N LYS A 10 13.41 0.09 12.46
CA LYS A 10 13.05 -1.30 12.08
C LYS A 10 11.80 -1.83 12.78
N LYS A 11 10.93 -0.93 13.26
CA LYS A 11 9.66 -1.29 13.89
C LYS A 11 8.64 -1.68 12.82
N SER A 12 7.76 -2.63 13.14
CA SER A 12 6.56 -2.87 12.35
C SER A 12 5.66 -1.63 12.42
N ILE A 13 5.15 -1.19 11.27
CA ILE A 13 4.26 -0.03 11.16
C ILE A 13 2.96 -0.50 10.54
N LEU A 14 1.84 -0.28 11.24
CA LEU A 14 0.51 -0.34 10.66
C LEU A 14 0.08 1.08 10.34
N PHE A 15 -0.23 1.34 9.07
CA PHE A 15 -0.69 2.64 8.61
C PHE A 15 -2.07 2.48 7.99
N VAL A 16 -3.04 3.25 8.49
CA VAL A 16 -4.44 3.20 8.03
C VAL A 16 -4.71 4.49 7.25
N THR A 17 -5.06 4.34 5.97
CA THR A 17 -5.33 5.46 5.08
C THR A 17 -6.49 5.11 4.14
N HIS A 18 -7.16 6.13 3.63
CA HIS A 18 -8.14 6.02 2.55
C HIS A 18 -7.51 6.31 1.18
N ASN A 19 -6.23 6.71 1.14
CA ASN A 19 -5.50 6.98 -0.08
C ASN A 19 -4.79 5.71 -0.57
N ILE A 20 -5.24 5.19 -1.71
CA ILE A 20 -4.73 3.97 -2.32
C ILE A 20 -3.25 4.12 -2.74
N GLU A 21 -2.88 5.26 -3.33
CA GLU A 21 -1.51 5.49 -3.77
C GLU A 21 -0.54 5.51 -2.59
N GLU A 22 -0.95 6.15 -1.48
CA GLU A 22 -0.17 6.17 -0.26
C GLU A 22 0.00 4.77 0.34
N ALA A 23 -1.07 3.97 0.36
CA ALA A 23 -1.03 2.59 0.85
C ALA A 23 -0.06 1.73 0.03
N VAL A 24 -0.14 1.79 -1.30
CA VAL A 24 0.76 1.05 -2.21
C VAL A 24 2.19 1.56 -2.10
N PHE A 25 2.40 2.87 -2.00
CA PHE A 25 3.74 3.45 -1.92
C PHE A 25 4.46 3.07 -0.62
N LEU A 26 3.78 3.12 0.51
CA LEU A 26 4.38 2.89 1.83
C LEU A 26 4.46 1.40 2.19
N GLY A 27 3.43 0.62 1.85
CA GLY A 27 3.23 -0.73 2.35
C GLY A 27 4.01 -1.80 1.58
N ASP A 28 4.56 -2.77 2.31
CA ASP A 28 4.95 -4.07 1.74
C ASP A 28 3.71 -4.97 1.55
N LYS A 29 2.66 -4.70 2.33
CA LYS A 29 1.36 -5.36 2.30
C LYS A 29 0.26 -4.30 2.40
N VAL A 30 -0.76 -4.41 1.55
CA VAL A 30 -1.97 -3.59 1.62
C VAL A 30 -3.13 -4.50 1.96
N VAL A 31 -3.73 -4.26 3.13
CA VAL A 31 -4.91 -4.98 3.59
C VAL A 31 -6.15 -4.16 3.24
N VAL A 32 -7.02 -4.71 2.40
CA VAL A 32 -8.28 -4.08 2.00
C VAL A 32 -9.41 -4.57 2.89
N MET A 33 -10.06 -3.64 3.56
CA MET A 33 -11.21 -3.91 4.41
C MET A 33 -12.50 -3.75 3.59
N GLY A 34 -13.44 -4.69 3.75
CA GLY A 34 -14.77 -4.65 3.14
C GLY A 34 -15.75 -3.76 3.90
N ASP A 35 -16.94 -3.61 3.32
CA ASP A 35 -18.03 -2.77 3.83
C ASP A 35 -18.56 -3.23 5.18
N ARG A 36 -19.36 -2.36 5.82
CA ARG A 36 -19.93 -2.63 7.14
C ARG A 36 -20.94 -3.79 7.10
N PRO A 37 -20.87 -4.74 8.06
CA PRO A 37 -19.83 -4.90 9.09
C PRO A 37 -18.50 -5.39 8.49
N SER A 38 -17.41 -4.69 8.80
CA SER A 38 -16.14 -4.83 8.07
C SER A 38 -15.54 -6.22 8.19
N THR A 39 -15.20 -6.80 7.06
CA THR A 39 -14.46 -8.06 6.92
C THR A 39 -13.17 -7.81 6.15
N LEU A 40 -12.18 -8.70 6.29
CA LEU A 40 -11.01 -8.68 5.43
C LEU A 40 -11.44 -9.06 4.00
N LYS A 41 -11.27 -8.17 3.02
CA LYS A 41 -11.58 -8.47 1.61
C LYS A 41 -10.41 -9.16 0.94
N GLU A 42 -9.21 -8.57 1.03
CA GLU A 42 -7.99 -9.16 0.47
C GLU A 42 -6.73 -8.56 1.11
N GLU A 43 -5.65 -9.34 1.14
CA GLU A 43 -4.28 -8.86 1.38
C GLU A 43 -3.50 -8.85 0.05
N VAL A 44 -2.98 -7.69 -0.34
CA VAL A 44 -2.16 -7.51 -1.53
C VAL A 44 -0.69 -7.32 -1.14
N SER A 45 0.17 -8.26 -1.52
CA SER A 45 1.63 -8.10 -1.39
C SER A 45 2.17 -7.17 -2.47
N ILE A 46 2.95 -6.16 -2.09
CA ILE A 46 3.53 -5.16 -2.98
C ILE A 46 5.02 -5.48 -3.16
N ASP A 47 5.36 -6.19 -4.24
CA ASP A 47 6.73 -6.64 -4.52
C ASP A 47 7.54 -5.59 -5.29
N ILE A 48 7.42 -4.33 -4.85
CA ILE A 48 8.23 -3.23 -5.36
C ILE A 48 9.43 -3.06 -4.44
N SER A 49 10.62 -3.25 -5.00
CA SER A 49 11.89 -3.16 -4.26
C SER A 49 12.07 -1.81 -3.54
N ARG A 50 12.80 -1.84 -2.43
CA ARG A 50 13.12 -0.65 -1.63
C ARG A 50 14.58 -0.22 -1.90
N PRO A 51 14.91 1.09 -1.88
CA PRO A 51 14.04 2.22 -1.52
C PRO A 51 13.09 2.63 -2.65
N ARG A 52 11.84 2.92 -2.29
CA ARG A 52 10.87 3.53 -3.20
C ARG A 52 11.06 5.05 -3.19
N ASP A 53 11.30 5.61 -4.35
CA ASP A 53 11.33 7.05 -4.60
C ASP A 53 10.12 7.47 -5.45
N LEU A 54 9.98 8.75 -5.74
CA LEU A 54 8.83 9.25 -6.49
C LEU A 54 8.81 8.78 -7.96
N GLU A 55 9.93 8.31 -8.51
CA GLU A 55 9.98 7.82 -9.89
C GLU A 55 9.23 6.50 -10.05
N ILE A 56 9.19 5.67 -9.00
CA ILE A 56 8.42 4.42 -9.05
C ILE A 56 6.93 4.65 -9.31
N MET A 57 6.39 5.80 -8.89
CA MET A 57 4.98 6.14 -9.09
C MET A 57 4.62 6.30 -10.57
N LYS A 58 5.62 6.49 -11.44
CA LYS A 58 5.44 6.56 -12.89
C LYS A 58 5.52 5.19 -13.58
N SER A 59 5.93 4.14 -12.86
CA SER A 59 6.12 2.81 -13.42
C SER A 59 4.80 2.08 -13.64
N ASP A 60 4.75 1.25 -14.68
CA ASP A 60 3.59 0.38 -14.94
C ASP A 60 3.34 -0.60 -13.80
N GLU A 61 4.39 -1.09 -13.15
CA GLU A 61 4.30 -1.99 -12.01
C GLU A 61 3.55 -1.34 -10.85
N TYR A 62 3.90 -0.10 -10.49
CA TYR A 62 3.20 0.64 -9.45
C TYR A 62 1.73 0.86 -9.82
N HIS A 63 1.45 1.27 -11.06
CA HIS A 63 0.08 1.46 -11.54
C HIS A 63 -0.75 0.18 -11.51
N LYS A 64 -0.15 -1.00 -11.77
CA LYS A 64 -0.83 -2.30 -11.64
C LYS A 64 -1.32 -2.54 -10.22
N TYR A 65 -0.49 -2.27 -9.21
CA TYR A 65 -0.89 -2.43 -7.81
C TYR A 65 -1.97 -1.43 -7.41
N VAL A 66 -1.84 -0.16 -7.80
CA VAL A 66 -2.85 0.87 -7.53
C VAL A 66 -4.19 0.48 -8.17
N SER A 67 -4.18 0.01 -9.41
CA SER A 67 -5.40 -0.46 -10.07
C SER A 67 -6.01 -1.65 -9.33
N LYS A 68 -5.21 -2.66 -8.98
CA LYS A 68 -5.68 -3.83 -8.24
C LYS A 68 -6.36 -3.44 -6.92
N VAL A 69 -5.72 -2.61 -6.10
CA VAL A 69 -6.29 -2.17 -4.83
C VAL A 69 -7.55 -1.32 -5.04
N ARG A 70 -7.56 -0.47 -6.07
CA ARG A 70 -8.75 0.34 -6.42
C ARG A 70 -9.93 -0.53 -6.82
N ASP A 71 -9.70 -1.60 -7.59
CA ASP A 71 -10.76 -2.51 -7.99
C ASP A 71 -11.34 -3.28 -6.80
N LEU A 72 -10.51 -3.61 -5.80
CA LEU A 72 -10.97 -4.20 -4.54
C LEU A 72 -11.79 -3.23 -3.68
N MET A 73 -11.57 -1.93 -3.80
CA MET A 73 -12.35 -0.90 -3.10
C MET A 73 -13.70 -0.60 -3.77
N LYS A 74 -13.93 -1.06 -5.00
CA LYS A 74 -15.24 -0.97 -5.65
C LYS A 74 -16.22 -1.93 -4.96
N ILE A 75 -17.44 -1.43 -4.76
CA ILE A 75 -18.59 -2.18 -4.21
C ILE A 75 -19.17 -3.06 -5.31
#